data_AF-A0A9P9CP72-F1
#
_entry.id   AF-A0A9P9CP72-F1
#
_cell.length_a   1.000
_cell.length_b   1.000
_cell.length_c   1.000
_cell.angle_alpha   90.00
_cell.angle_beta   90.00
_cell.angle_gamma   90.00
#
_symmetry.space_group_name_H-M   'P 1'
#
loop_
_entity.id
_entity.type
_entity.pdbx_description
1 polymer ?
#
loop_
_entity_poly.entity_id
_entity_poly.type
_entity_poly.pdbx_seq_one_letter_code
_entity_poly.pdbx_strand_id
1 'polypeptide(L)'
;MAVDVQGLDADPNSPAAFANNIQVAHTMALRIQQLALSVISGIEQAYNNTSNPLQTAADLAALNGTLVSFNAFLVQTGVGGLPLSVPGPGEEPITEQHLLDKHEATMSALYARMMGPKDAASTVADVLNAPDRK
;
A
#
# COMPACT_ATOMS: atom_id res chain seq x y z
N MET A 1 -33.92 -1.83 -42.30
CA MET A 1 -34.26 -2.09 -40.88
C MET A 1 -33.34 -3.22 -40.43
N ALA A 2 -32.36 -3.07 -39.54
CA ALA A 2 -31.95 -2.00 -38.64
C ALA A 2 -30.41 -2.02 -38.53
N VAL A 3 -29.86 -0.85 -38.22
CA VAL A 3 -28.44 -0.53 -37.98
C VAL A 3 -28.21 -0.47 -36.46
N ASP A 4 -26.98 -0.73 -36.04
CA ASP A 4 -26.37 -0.51 -34.71
C ASP A 4 -26.85 -1.40 -33.55
N VAL A 5 -26.00 -1.90 -32.64
CA VAL A 5 -24.77 -1.29 -32.07
C VAL A 5 -23.76 -2.39 -31.70
N GLN A 6 -22.70 -2.54 -32.49
CA GLN A 6 -21.45 -3.16 -32.03
C GLN A 6 -20.61 -2.04 -31.42
N GLY A 7 -20.69 -1.89 -30.10
CA GLY A 7 -20.01 -0.78 -29.43
C GLY A 7 -20.59 -0.51 -28.05
N LEU A 8 -20.62 -1.53 -27.19
CA LEU A 8 -20.52 -1.24 -25.76
C LEU A 8 -19.06 -0.92 -25.50
N ASP A 9 -18.69 0.32 -25.83
CA ASP A 9 -17.52 0.98 -25.25
C ASP A 9 -17.65 0.79 -23.73
N ALA A 10 -16.90 -0.18 -23.19
CA ALA A 10 -16.77 -0.35 -21.77
C ALA A 10 -16.13 0.94 -21.28
N ASP A 11 -16.94 1.83 -20.72
CA ASP A 11 -16.50 3.13 -20.23
C ASP A 11 -15.22 2.91 -19.40
N PRO A 12 -14.07 3.44 -19.83
CA PRO A 12 -12.79 3.23 -19.15
C PRO A 12 -12.79 3.82 -17.73
N ASN A 13 -13.80 4.64 -17.40
CA ASN A 13 -14.04 5.17 -16.06
C ASN A 13 -15.13 4.42 -15.29
N SER A 14 -15.62 3.30 -15.81
CA SER A 14 -16.61 2.48 -15.10
C SER A 14 -16.00 1.82 -13.84
N PRO A 15 -16.79 1.61 -12.77
CA PRO A 15 -16.32 0.91 -11.58
C PRO A 15 -15.80 -0.50 -11.86
N ALA A 16 -16.33 -1.17 -12.89
CA ALA A 16 -15.89 -2.49 -13.32
C ALA A 16 -14.49 -2.45 -13.97
N ALA A 17 -14.22 -1.45 -14.81
CA ALA A 17 -12.88 -1.23 -15.37
C ALA A 17 -11.87 -0.89 -14.27
N PHE A 18 -12.27 -0.08 -13.28
CA PHE A 18 -11.43 0.23 -12.13
C PHE A 18 -11.09 -0.99 -11.27
N ALA A 19 -12.07 -1.86 -10.99
CA ALA A 19 -11.84 -3.11 -10.25
C ALA A 19 -10.83 -4.03 -10.97
N ASN A 20 -10.94 -4.14 -12.29
CA ASN A 20 -9.97 -4.87 -13.10
C ASN A 20 -8.58 -4.21 -13.05
N ASN A 21 -8.50 -2.89 -13.14
CA ASN A 21 -7.24 -2.15 -13.05
C ASN A 21 -6.54 -2.37 -11.70
N ILE A 22 -7.30 -2.49 -10.59
CA ILE A 22 -6.74 -2.85 -9.28
C ILE A 22 -6.11 -4.25 -9.29
N GLN A 23 -6.81 -5.24 -9.86
CA GLN A 23 -6.27 -6.60 -9.95
C GLN A 23 -4.99 -6.66 -10.80
N VAL A 24 -4.96 -5.91 -11.91
CA VAL A 24 -3.79 -5.79 -12.76
C VAL A 24 -2.66 -5.09 -12.00
N ALA A 25 -2.94 -3.99 -11.30
CA ALA A 25 -1.94 -3.29 -10.48
C ALA A 25 -1.33 -4.21 -9.42
N HIS A 26 -2.15 -4.99 -8.73
CA HIS A 26 -1.68 -5.95 -7.72
C HIS A 26 -0.78 -7.02 -8.34
N THR A 27 -1.15 -7.55 -9.50
CA THR A 27 -0.34 -8.54 -10.23
C THR A 27 1.01 -7.97 -10.65
N MET A 28 1.04 -6.74 -11.14
CA MET A 28 2.30 -6.05 -11.50
C MET A 28 3.17 -5.79 -10.26
N ALA A 29 2.56 -5.42 -9.14
CA ALA A 29 3.26 -5.16 -7.89
C ALA A 29 3.91 -6.44 -7.32
N LEU A 30 3.21 -7.58 -7.35
CA LEU A 30 3.78 -8.89 -6.99
C LEU A 30 4.98 -9.26 -7.87
N ARG A 31 4.89 -9.01 -9.18
CA ARG A 31 5.99 -9.27 -10.11
C ARG A 31 7.21 -8.40 -9.82
N ILE A 32 7.01 -7.12 -9.49
CA ILE A 32 8.07 -6.20 -9.07
C ILE A 32 8.76 -6.73 -7.81
N GLN A 33 7.98 -7.18 -6.82
CA GLN A 33 8.52 -7.76 -5.58
C GLN A 33 9.36 -9.01 -5.85
N GLN A 34 8.87 -9.94 -6.69
CA GLN A 34 9.62 -11.14 -7.06
C GLN A 34 10.94 -10.83 -7.77
N LEU A 35 10.91 -9.90 -8.72
CA LEU A 35 12.11 -9.45 -9.42
C LEU A 35 13.10 -8.77 -8.47
N ALA A 36 12.61 -7.93 -7.55
CA ALA A 36 13.44 -7.30 -6.54
C ALA A 36 14.10 -8.32 -5.61
N LEU A 37 13.36 -9.34 -5.14
CA LEU A 37 13.91 -10.42 -4.33
C LEU A 37 14.95 -11.26 -5.10
N SER A 38 14.70 -11.55 -6.38
CA SER A 38 15.66 -12.24 -7.25
C SER A 38 16.95 -11.43 -7.41
N VAL A 39 16.84 -10.12 -7.65
CA VAL A 39 17.99 -9.23 -7.76
C VAL A 39 18.76 -9.13 -6.45
N ILE A 40 18.08 -8.98 -5.31
CA ILE A 40 18.71 -8.95 -3.99
C ILE A 40 19.46 -10.26 -3.73
N SER A 41 18.80 -11.41 -3.94
CA SER A 41 19.43 -12.73 -3.79
C SER A 41 20.63 -12.89 -4.72
N GLY A 42 20.51 -12.44 -5.96
CA GLY A 42 21.60 -12.47 -6.95
C GLY A 42 22.78 -11.56 -6.59
N ILE A 43 22.53 -10.41 -5.95
CA ILE A 43 23.58 -9.50 -5.45
C ILE A 43 24.25 -10.08 -4.20
N GLU A 44 23.46 -10.59 -3.25
CA GLU A 44 23.96 -11.21 -2.02
C GLU A 44 24.81 -12.45 -2.31
N GLN A 45 24.43 -13.22 -3.32
CA GLN A 45 25.14 -14.41 -3.75
C GLN A 45 26.14 -14.15 -4.88
N ALA A 46 26.38 -12.90 -5.27
CA ALA A 46 27.28 -12.55 -6.40
C ALA A 46 28.72 -13.05 -6.20
N TYR A 47 29.13 -13.29 -4.96
CA TYR A 47 30.44 -13.84 -4.60
C TYR A 47 30.44 -15.37 -4.39
N ASN A 48 29.27 -16.02 -4.46
CA ASN A 48 29.13 -17.46 -4.41
C ASN A 48 29.09 -18.00 -5.85
N ASN A 49 29.89 -19.04 -6.14
CA ASN A 49 29.99 -19.69 -7.47
C ASN A 49 28.67 -20.27 -8.02
N THR A 50 27.58 -20.22 -7.26
CA THR A 50 26.25 -20.67 -7.66
C THR A 50 25.38 -19.59 -8.29
N SER A 51 25.74 -18.30 -8.17
CA SER A 51 24.96 -17.22 -8.78
C SER A 51 25.46 -16.88 -10.19
N ASN A 52 24.52 -16.60 -11.10
CA ASN A 52 24.85 -16.16 -12.44
C ASN A 52 24.71 -14.64 -12.53
N PRO A 53 25.81 -13.86 -12.57
CA PRO A 53 25.75 -12.40 -12.60
C PRO A 53 25.04 -11.87 -13.85
N LEU A 54 25.03 -12.62 -14.95
CA LEU A 54 24.29 -12.26 -16.17
C LEU A 54 22.77 -12.35 -15.95
N GLN A 55 22.31 -13.31 -15.15
CA GLN A 55 20.89 -13.43 -14.80
C GLN A 55 20.46 -12.28 -13.89
N THR A 56 21.27 -11.93 -12.88
CA THR A 56 21.00 -10.78 -12.00
C THR A 56 20.93 -9.47 -12.78
N ALA A 57 21.82 -9.27 -13.76
CA ALA A 57 21.79 -8.09 -14.62
C ALA A 57 20.53 -8.03 -15.51
N ALA A 58 20.09 -9.18 -16.03
CA ALA A 58 18.86 -9.28 -16.80
C ALA A 58 17.62 -9.01 -15.92
N ASP A 59 17.57 -9.57 -14.71
CA ASP A 59 16.49 -9.35 -13.76
C ASP A 59 16.40 -7.88 -13.34
N LEU A 60 17.55 -7.21 -13.19
CA LEU A 60 17.62 -5.78 -12.86
C LEU A 60 17.12 -4.91 -14.03
N ALA A 61 17.46 -5.24 -15.27
CA ALA A 61 16.93 -4.55 -16.44
C ALA A 61 15.41 -4.76 -16.57
N ALA A 62 14.93 -5.98 -16.34
CA ALA A 62 13.50 -6.31 -16.32
C ALA A 62 12.76 -5.55 -15.21
N LEU A 63 13.34 -5.46 -14.00
CA LEU A 63 12.78 -4.72 -12.88
C LEU A 63 12.58 -3.24 -13.23
N ASN A 64 13.61 -2.60 -13.79
CA ASN A 64 13.52 -1.19 -14.21
C ASN A 64 12.43 -0.97 -15.27
N GLY A 65 12.37 -1.81 -16.30
CA GLY A 65 11.32 -1.72 -17.32
C GLY A 65 9.91 -1.90 -16.74
N THR A 66 9.76 -2.82 -15.79
CA THR A 66 8.48 -3.11 -15.14
C THR A 66 8.05 -1.95 -14.23
N LEU A 67 8.98 -1.30 -13.51
CA LEU A 67 8.71 -0.14 -12.67
C LEU A 67 8.22 1.08 -13.49
N VAL A 68 8.87 1.37 -14.61
CA VAL A 68 8.45 2.48 -15.50
C VAL A 68 7.06 2.21 -16.05
N SER A 69 6.81 0.99 -16.53
CA SER A 69 5.50 0.58 -17.06
C SER A 69 4.41 0.63 -15.98
N PHE A 70 4.75 0.23 -14.76
CA PHE A 70 3.83 0.28 -13.62
C PHE A 70 3.49 1.71 -13.21
N ASN A 71 4.46 2.62 -13.18
CA ASN A 71 4.21 4.04 -12.92
C ASN A 71 3.26 4.62 -13.97
N ALA A 72 3.54 4.41 -15.26
CA ALA A 72 2.67 4.86 -16.34
C ALA A 72 1.25 4.29 -16.20
N PHE A 73 1.13 3.01 -15.85
CA PHE A 73 -0.16 2.36 -15.59
C PHE A 73 -0.91 3.00 -14.42
N LEU A 74 -0.26 3.27 -13.29
CA LEU A 74 -0.89 3.89 -12.12
C LEU A 74 -1.38 5.32 -12.41
N VAL A 75 -0.60 6.09 -13.17
CA VAL A 75 -0.97 7.46 -13.59
C VAL A 75 -2.15 7.40 -14.56
N GLN A 76 -2.14 6.47 -15.51
CA GLN A 76 -3.18 6.36 -16.53
C GLN A 76 -4.52 5.86 -15.96
N THR A 77 -4.47 4.97 -14.96
CA THR A 77 -5.67 4.31 -14.41
C THR A 77 -6.20 4.96 -13.13
N GLY A 78 -5.46 5.88 -12.51
CA GLY A 78 -5.84 6.54 -11.26
C GLY A 78 -5.77 5.64 -10.02
N VAL A 79 -5.32 4.39 -10.16
CA VAL A 79 -5.22 3.40 -9.08
C VAL A 79 -4.08 3.73 -8.10
N GLY A 80 -3.18 4.66 -8.46
CA GLY A 80 -2.05 5.08 -7.62
C GLY A 80 -2.42 5.77 -6.30
N GLY A 81 -3.69 6.14 -6.08
CA GLY A 81 -4.17 6.68 -4.81
C GLY A 81 -4.57 5.63 -3.77
N LEU A 82 -4.58 4.33 -4.14
CA LEU A 82 -4.96 3.24 -3.25
C LEU A 82 -3.73 2.68 -2.51
N PRO A 83 -3.86 2.31 -1.22
CA PRO A 83 -2.82 1.56 -0.54
C PRO A 83 -2.72 0.16 -1.17
N LEU A 84 -1.78 -0.01 -2.08
CA LEU A 84 -1.44 -1.32 -2.63
C LEU A 84 -0.68 -2.10 -1.56
N SER A 85 -1.40 -2.90 -0.78
CA SER A 85 -0.76 -3.87 0.11
C SER A 85 -0.30 -5.05 -0.73
N VAL A 86 1.00 -5.12 -0.97
CA VAL A 86 1.64 -6.32 -1.51
C VAL A 86 2.10 -7.14 -0.31
N PRO A 87 1.52 -8.32 -0.04
CA PRO A 87 1.97 -9.12 1.09
C PRO A 87 3.45 -9.48 0.92
N GLY A 88 4.25 -9.26 1.96
CA GLY A 88 5.63 -9.72 2.06
C GLY A 88 5.74 -11.25 1.91
N PRO A 89 6.91 -11.79 1.52
CA PRO A 89 7.14 -13.23 1.57
C PRO A 89 7.00 -13.72 3.03
N GLY A 90 5.91 -14.42 3.32
CA GLY A 90 5.59 -14.92 4.67
C GLY A 90 4.61 -14.06 5.47
N GLU A 91 4.10 -12.95 4.92
CA GLU A 91 2.99 -12.22 5.54
C GLU A 91 1.65 -12.86 5.16
N GLU A 92 0.84 -13.18 6.16
CA GLU A 92 -0.54 -13.61 5.93
C GLU A 92 -1.32 -12.47 5.25
N PRO A 93 -2.25 -12.82 4.33
CA PRO A 93 -3.11 -11.81 3.71
C PRO A 93 -3.83 -11.03 4.80
N ILE A 94 -3.74 -9.70 4.73
CA ILE A 94 -4.36 -8.82 5.72
C ILE A 94 -5.86 -9.12 5.75
N THR A 95 -6.33 -9.72 6.84
CA THR A 95 -7.74 -10.02 7.06
C THR A 95 -8.49 -8.75 7.44
N GLU A 96 -9.80 -8.73 7.19
CA GLU A 96 -10.67 -7.62 7.58
C GLU A 96 -10.58 -7.34 9.09
N GLN A 97 -10.47 -8.39 9.91
CA GLN A 97 -10.25 -8.26 11.35
C GLN A 97 -8.96 -7.50 11.68
N HIS A 98 -7.86 -7.79 10.98
CA HIS A 98 -6.60 -7.07 11.17
C HIS A 98 -6.73 -5.57 10.86
N LEU A 99 -7.54 -5.21 9.86
CA LEU A 99 -7.83 -3.82 9.52
C LEU A 99 -8.67 -3.14 10.59
N LEU A 100 -9.69 -3.83 11.11
CA LEU A 100 -10.54 -3.33 12.19
C LEU A 100 -9.74 -3.09 13.48
N ASP A 101 -8.88 -4.03 13.86
CA ASP A 101 -8.04 -3.91 15.05
C ASP A 101 -7.08 -2.71 14.94
N LYS A 102 -6.47 -2.54 13.75
CA LYS A 102 -5.60 -1.39 13.46
C LYS A 102 -6.36 -0.06 13.49
N HIS A 103 -7.60 -0.05 13.00
CA HIS A 103 -8.47 1.12 13.04
C HIS A 103 -8.85 1.50 14.48
N GLU A 104 -9.23 0.52 15.31
CA GLU A 104 -9.54 0.77 16.72
C GLU A 104 -8.31 1.26 17.50
N ALA A 105 -7.14 0.68 17.27
CA ALA A 105 -5.88 1.12 17.89
C ALA A 105 -5.53 2.56 17.51
N THR A 106 -5.72 2.94 16.24
CA THR A 106 -5.44 4.32 15.79
C THR A 106 -6.46 5.32 16.33
N MET A 107 -7.75 4.97 16.38
CA MET A 107 -8.79 5.82 16.97
C MET A 107 -8.58 6.04 18.47
N SER A 108 -8.32 4.99 19.23
CA SER A 108 -8.08 5.08 20.68
C SER A 108 -6.83 5.90 21.00
N ALA A 109 -5.74 5.73 20.23
CA ALA A 109 -4.54 6.54 20.38
C ALA A 109 -4.78 8.03 20.07
N LEU A 110 -5.54 8.34 19.01
CA LEU A 110 -5.94 9.70 18.68
C LEU A 110 -6.80 10.32 19.79
N TYR A 111 -7.74 9.55 20.32
CA TYR A 111 -8.63 10.00 21.40
C TYR A 111 -7.85 10.26 22.69
N ALA A 112 -6.96 9.35 23.09
CA ALA A 112 -6.08 9.53 24.25
C ALA A 112 -5.19 10.76 24.09
N ARG A 113 -4.63 10.99 22.90
CA ARG A 113 -3.85 12.19 22.60
C ARG A 113 -4.67 13.47 22.70
N MET A 114 -5.95 13.43 22.35
CA MET A 114 -6.84 14.59 22.43
C MET A 114 -7.35 14.86 23.86
N MET A 115 -7.55 13.83 24.66
CA MET A 115 -8.05 13.96 26.03
C MET A 115 -6.96 14.29 27.04
N GLY A 116 -5.73 13.79 26.86
CA GLY A 116 -4.62 14.07 27.77
C GLY A 116 -4.41 15.57 28.10
N PRO A 117 -4.41 16.48 27.11
CA PRO A 117 -4.34 17.93 27.36
C PRO A 117 -5.57 18.50 28.08
N LYS A 118 -6.76 17.95 27.85
CA LYS A 118 -8.01 18.40 28.50
C LYS A 118 -8.03 18.00 29.97
N ASP A 119 -7.64 16.77 30.28
CA ASP A 119 -7.59 16.28 31.66
C ASP A 119 -6.49 16.99 32.47
N ALA A 120 -5.34 17.28 31.84
CA ALA A 120 -4.30 18.10 32.44
C ALA A 120 -4.77 19.55 32.70
N ALA A 121 -5.53 20.15 31.78
CA ALA A 121 -6.09 21.49 31.99
C ALA A 121 -7.17 21.51 33.10
N SER A 122 -8.02 20.47 33.17
CA SER A 122 -9.03 20.34 34.22
C SER A 122 -8.40 20.21 35.60
N THR A 123 -7.41 19.34 35.75
CA THR A 123 -6.71 19.15 37.03
C THR A 123 -5.99 20.42 37.50
N VAL A 124 -5.37 21.16 36.58
CA VAL A 124 -4.74 22.46 36.91
C VAL A 124 -5.79 23.51 37.29
N ALA A 125 -6.94 23.54 36.60
CA ALA A 125 -8.04 24.44 36.97
C ALA A 125 -8.59 24.11 38.36
N ASP A 126 -8.75 22.83 38.70
CA ASP A 126 -9.18 22.39 40.03
C ASP A 126 -8.16 22.77 41.13
N VAL A 127 -6.86 22.68 40.83
CA VAL A 127 -5.79 23.11 41.75
C VAL A 127 -5.79 24.63 41.94
N LEU A 128 -5.98 25.41 40.87
CA LEU A 128 -6.03 26.88 40.93
C LEU A 128 -7.31 27.41 41.58
N ASN A 129 -8.41 26.65 41.51
CA ASN A 129 -9.70 27.01 42.08
C ASN A 129 -9.90 26.43 43.50
N ALA A 130 -8.95 25.61 43.98
CA ALA A 130 -8.98 25.11 45.35
C ALA A 130 -8.79 26.29 46.32
N PRO A 131 -9.67 26.46 47.33
CA PRO A 131 -9.57 27.56 48.27
C PRO A 131 -8.28 27.43 49.10
N ASP A 132 -7.58 28.56 49.20
CA ASP A 132 -6.30 28.71 49.91
C ASP A 132 -6.42 28.13 51.33
N ARG A 133 -5.80 26.97 51.57
CA ARG A 133 -5.84 26.30 52.88
C ARG A 133 -4.90 27.06 53.82
N LYS A 134 -5.47 27.96 54.62
CA LYS A 134 -4.82 28.60 55.77
C LYS A 134 -4.45 27.59 56.86
#